data_AF-A0A559KQK5-F1
#
_entry.id   AF-A0A559KQK5-F1
#
_cell.length_a   1.000
_cell.length_b   1.000
_cell.length_c   1.000
_cell.angle_alpha   90.00
_cell.angle_beta   90.00
_cell.angle_gamma   90.00
#
_symmetry.space_group_name_H-M   'P 1'
#
loop_
_entity.id
_entity.type
_entity.pdbx_description
1 polymer ?
#
loop_
_entity_poly.entity_id
_entity_poly.type
_entity_poly.pdbx_seq_one_letter_code
_entity_poly.pdbx_strand_id
1 'polypeptide(L)'
;MTVHLIRLYGHHCFRRIVRGTYKLERTTKSQAKNHDDTNPVVKLRSLFDEVRGMVDEMVDLFQAHYLQYCNPQIPEQRMAIGLATVVEWRCWSIFWLRTPKQYREFVITPEVRQIMLDKSVNLIESLNTMPDDKDAQRFEWHIGGHACFQPIMHIVSELDMPDFDVPNRQALRSRALDALKKTMHTRGREVTPMWNAMNRIISNCLAKSTSRHLPVTLLQAARTDFSVNETTQGLGT
;
A
#
# COMPACT_ATOMS: atom_id res chain seq x y z
N MET A 1 -2.16 19.58 -22.21
CA MET A 1 -1.47 18.55 -23.04
C MET A 1 -0.68 17.54 -22.20
N THR A 2 0.20 17.99 -21.29
CA THR A 2 1.02 17.13 -20.42
C THR A 2 0.26 16.01 -19.69
N VAL A 3 -0.85 16.34 -19.03
CA VAL A 3 -1.73 15.38 -18.33
C VAL A 3 -2.20 14.23 -19.24
N HIS A 4 -2.51 14.52 -20.51
CA HIS A 4 -2.95 13.50 -21.46
C HIS A 4 -1.81 12.59 -21.92
N LEU A 5 -0.60 13.15 -22.10
CA LEU A 5 0.58 12.38 -22.45
C LEU A 5 0.95 11.42 -21.31
N ILE A 6 0.98 11.91 -20.06
CA ILE A 6 1.22 11.09 -18.87
C ILE A 6 0.23 9.92 -18.81
N ARG A 7 -1.07 10.18 -19.05
CA ARG A 7 -2.11 9.14 -19.10
C ARG A 7 -1.88 8.11 -20.20
N LEU A 8 -1.50 8.56 -21.39
CA LEU A 8 -1.27 7.68 -22.54
C LEU A 8 -0.13 6.71 -22.25
N TYR A 9 1.03 7.22 -21.82
CA TYR A 9 2.17 6.39 -21.44
C TYR A 9 1.85 5.45 -20.28
N GLY A 10 1.16 5.94 -19.26
CA GLY A 10 0.67 5.11 -18.17
C GLY A 10 -0.20 3.96 -18.66
N HIS A 11 -1.14 4.23 -19.58
CA HIS A 11 -2.00 3.20 -20.15
C HIS A 11 -1.21 2.12 -20.92
N HIS A 12 -0.19 2.52 -21.68
CA HIS A 12 0.70 1.56 -22.36
C HIS A 12 1.42 0.66 -21.36
N CYS A 13 1.96 1.22 -20.28
CA CYS A 13 2.61 0.46 -19.21
C CYS A 13 1.62 -0.51 -18.55
N PHE A 14 0.43 -0.02 -18.15
CA PHE A 14 -0.60 -0.87 -17.53
C PHE A 14 -0.97 -2.07 -18.40
N ARG A 15 -1.19 -1.85 -19.71
CA ARG A 15 -1.52 -2.93 -20.65
C ARG A 15 -0.39 -3.95 -20.74
N ARG A 16 0.87 -3.51 -20.77
CA ARG A 16 2.02 -4.39 -20.88
C ARG A 16 2.18 -5.25 -19.62
N ILE A 17 2.02 -4.67 -18.43
CA ILE A 17 2.03 -5.40 -17.15
C ILE A 17 0.92 -6.46 -17.11
N VAL A 18 -0.31 -6.08 -17.45
CA VAL A 18 -1.45 -7.01 -17.46
C VAL A 18 -1.24 -8.15 -18.46
N ARG A 19 -0.76 -7.85 -19.67
CA ARG A 19 -0.47 -8.87 -20.68
C ARG A 19 0.65 -9.82 -20.24
N GLY A 20 1.75 -9.29 -19.71
CA GLY A 20 2.89 -10.09 -19.25
C GLY A 20 2.50 -11.04 -18.13
N THR A 21 1.84 -10.52 -17.09
CA THR A 21 1.36 -11.33 -15.96
C THR A 21 0.31 -12.36 -16.37
N TYR A 22 -0.62 -12.03 -17.28
CA TYR A 22 -1.61 -12.99 -17.80
C TYR A 22 -0.96 -14.09 -18.66
N LYS A 23 -0.01 -13.72 -19.53
CA LYS A 23 0.75 -14.69 -20.34
C LYS A 23 1.49 -15.67 -19.45
N LEU A 24 2.13 -15.18 -18.38
CA LEU A 24 2.83 -16.01 -17.42
C LEU A 24 1.87 -16.97 -16.71
N GLU A 25 0.76 -16.45 -16.17
CA GLU A 25 -0.27 -17.27 -15.50
C GLU A 25 -0.76 -18.42 -16.41
N ARG A 26 -1.04 -18.13 -17.69
CA ARG A 26 -1.48 -19.13 -18.66
C ARG A 26 -0.41 -20.17 -18.93
N THR A 27 0.85 -19.75 -19.08
CA THR A 27 1.98 -20.64 -19.37
C THR A 27 2.27 -21.56 -18.19
N THR A 28 2.23 -21.04 -16.96
CA THR A 28 2.39 -21.84 -15.74
C THR A 28 1.27 -22.88 -15.61
N LYS A 29 0.01 -22.49 -15.87
CA LYS A 29 -1.13 -23.42 -15.85
C LYS A 29 -1.02 -24.52 -16.91
N SER A 30 -0.49 -24.23 -18.09
CA SER A 30 -0.27 -25.26 -19.12
C SER A 30 0.92 -26.17 -18.79
N GLN A 31 2.00 -25.63 -18.21
CA GLN A 31 3.17 -26.43 -17.85
C GLN A 31 2.95 -27.34 -16.64
N ALA A 32 2.11 -26.92 -15.68
CA ALA A 32 1.67 -27.79 -14.59
C ALA A 32 0.96 -29.06 -15.09
N LYS A 33 0.34 -29.03 -16.28
CA LYS A 33 -0.24 -30.21 -16.92
C LYS A 33 0.80 -31.10 -17.62
N ASN A 34 1.98 -30.55 -17.94
CA ASN A 34 3.02 -31.19 -18.73
C ASN A 34 4.23 -31.64 -17.91
N HIS A 35 4.19 -31.57 -16.57
CA HIS A 35 5.30 -31.92 -15.65
C HIS A 35 6.64 -31.21 -15.95
N ASP A 36 6.59 -29.97 -16.47
CA ASP A 36 7.79 -29.15 -16.68
C ASP A 36 8.06 -28.28 -15.44
N ASP A 37 9.18 -28.53 -14.76
CA ASP A 37 9.52 -27.99 -13.44
C ASP A 37 10.27 -26.65 -13.50
N THR A 38 9.86 -25.75 -14.41
CA THR A 38 10.46 -24.41 -14.39
C THR A 38 9.91 -23.62 -13.20
N ASN A 39 10.77 -23.28 -12.25
CA ASN A 39 10.39 -22.55 -11.03
C ASN A 39 9.61 -21.25 -11.36
N PRO A 40 8.34 -21.13 -10.93
CA PRO A 40 7.49 -19.96 -11.23
C PRO A 40 8.06 -18.64 -10.70
N VAL A 41 8.88 -18.68 -9.65
CA VAL A 41 9.56 -17.51 -9.09
C VAL A 41 10.54 -16.91 -10.09
N VAL A 42 11.28 -17.73 -10.83
CA VAL A 42 12.28 -17.25 -11.82
C VAL A 42 11.58 -16.47 -12.94
N LYS A 43 10.47 -17.00 -13.45
CA LYS A 43 9.68 -16.33 -14.50
C LYS A 43 9.03 -15.04 -14.00
N LEU A 44 8.51 -15.05 -12.77
CA LEU A 44 7.96 -13.84 -12.14
C LEU A 44 9.03 -12.77 -11.92
N ARG A 45 10.25 -13.16 -11.55
CA ARG A 45 11.39 -12.25 -11.35
C ARG A 45 11.86 -11.63 -12.66
N SER A 46 12.00 -12.43 -13.71
CA SER A 46 12.30 -11.91 -15.05
C SER A 46 11.23 -10.91 -15.52
N LEU A 47 9.94 -11.21 -15.31
CA LEU A 47 8.88 -10.26 -15.62
C LEU A 47 8.95 -9.00 -14.74
N PHE A 48 9.31 -9.13 -13.47
CA PHE A 48 9.49 -7.99 -12.58
C PHE A 48 10.61 -7.06 -13.07
N ASP A 49 11.74 -7.61 -13.50
CA ASP A 49 12.86 -6.81 -14.03
C ASP A 49 12.46 -6.07 -15.32
N GLU A 50 11.70 -6.71 -16.22
CA GLU A 50 11.12 -6.05 -17.40
C GLU A 50 10.16 -4.91 -17.03
N VAL A 51 9.28 -5.14 -16.03
CA VAL A 51 8.33 -4.14 -15.56
C VAL A 51 9.06 -2.97 -14.92
N ARG A 52 10.11 -3.24 -14.14
CA ARG A 52 10.95 -2.21 -13.51
C ARG A 52 11.59 -1.33 -14.57
N GLY A 53 12.32 -1.89 -15.54
CA GLY A 53 12.96 -1.10 -16.59
C GLY A 53 11.95 -0.23 -17.35
N MET A 54 10.78 -0.78 -17.69
CA MET A 54 9.73 -0.01 -18.35
C MET A 54 9.16 1.13 -17.49
N VAL A 55 9.01 0.92 -16.17
CA VAL A 55 8.52 1.97 -15.26
C VAL A 55 9.59 3.05 -15.07
N ASP A 56 10.85 2.67 -14.93
CA ASP A 56 11.96 3.61 -14.79
C ASP A 56 12.08 4.49 -16.06
N GLU A 57 12.05 3.89 -17.24
CA GLU A 57 12.02 4.63 -18.53
C GLU A 57 10.83 5.60 -18.60
N MET A 58 9.64 5.19 -18.15
CA MET A 58 8.46 6.04 -18.13
C MET A 58 8.64 7.24 -17.17
N VAL A 59 9.18 7.00 -15.98
CA VAL A 59 9.43 8.05 -14.98
C VAL A 59 10.48 9.04 -15.49
N ASP A 60 11.57 8.55 -16.08
CA ASP A 60 12.62 9.37 -16.67
C ASP A 60 12.09 10.22 -17.82
N LEU A 61 11.26 9.64 -18.70
CA LEU A 61 10.59 10.36 -19.77
C LEU A 61 9.69 11.47 -19.22
N PHE A 62 8.88 11.16 -18.21
CA PHE A 62 8.03 12.17 -17.57
C PHE A 62 8.87 13.31 -17.00
N GLN A 63 9.93 12.99 -16.28
CA GLN A 63 10.79 14.00 -15.68
C GLN A 63 11.45 14.89 -16.74
N ALA A 64 12.10 14.27 -17.73
CA ALA A 64 12.90 14.97 -18.73
C ALA A 64 12.07 15.73 -19.76
N HIS A 65 10.83 15.34 -20.05
CA HIS A 65 10.06 15.97 -21.14
C HIS A 65 8.90 16.82 -20.63
N TYR A 66 8.42 16.55 -19.41
CA TYR A 66 7.15 17.10 -18.94
C TYR A 66 7.26 17.80 -17.58
N LEU A 67 7.73 17.08 -16.56
CA LEU A 67 7.63 17.53 -15.17
C LEU A 67 8.69 18.57 -14.82
N GLN A 68 9.86 18.56 -15.46
CA GLN A 68 10.89 19.58 -15.20
C GLN A 68 10.43 21.02 -15.48
N TYR A 69 9.39 21.18 -16.31
CA TYR A 69 8.81 22.49 -16.63
C TYR A 69 7.59 22.84 -15.77
N CYS A 70 7.19 21.95 -14.86
CA CYS A 70 6.02 22.13 -14.01
C CYS A 70 6.40 22.83 -12.69
N ASN A 71 5.67 23.88 -12.35
CA ASN A 71 5.73 24.58 -11.08
C ASN A 71 4.60 24.08 -10.16
N PRO A 72 4.90 23.50 -8.97
CA PRO A 72 3.88 23.00 -8.05
C PRO A 72 2.97 24.09 -7.45
N GLN A 73 3.34 25.36 -7.57
CA GLN A 73 2.47 26.48 -7.15
C GLN A 73 1.33 26.73 -8.14
N ILE A 74 1.45 26.25 -9.38
CA ILE A 74 0.41 26.38 -10.41
C ILE A 74 -0.49 25.13 -10.35
N PRO A 75 -1.80 25.25 -10.08
CA PRO A 75 -2.71 24.12 -9.89
C PRO A 75 -2.66 23.04 -10.97
N GLU A 76 -2.72 23.44 -12.25
CA GLU A 76 -2.75 22.51 -13.39
C GLU A 76 -1.42 21.74 -13.52
N GLN A 77 -0.31 22.40 -13.15
CA GLN A 77 1.03 21.82 -13.21
C GLN A 77 1.29 20.92 -12.01
N ARG A 78 0.84 21.32 -10.81
CA ARG A 78 0.79 20.46 -9.60
C ARG A 78 0.01 19.19 -9.87
N MET A 79 -1.11 19.30 -10.58
CA MET A 79 -1.92 18.16 -10.98
C MET A 79 -1.17 17.20 -11.93
N ALA A 80 -0.41 17.72 -12.90
CA ALA A 80 0.41 16.91 -13.79
C ALA A 80 1.48 16.11 -13.01
N ILE A 81 2.13 16.76 -12.03
CA ILE A 81 3.08 16.12 -11.12
C ILE A 81 2.40 15.00 -10.33
N GLY A 82 1.28 15.30 -9.68
CA GLY A 82 0.53 14.30 -8.90
C GLY A 82 0.05 13.12 -9.74
N LEU A 83 -0.43 13.38 -10.96
CA LEU A 83 -0.84 12.33 -11.89
C LEU A 83 0.34 11.42 -12.28
N ALA A 84 1.52 11.96 -12.55
CA ALA A 84 2.69 11.15 -12.87
C ALA A 84 3.05 10.20 -11.71
N THR A 85 3.03 10.71 -10.48
CA THR A 85 3.22 9.89 -9.27
C THR A 85 2.16 8.79 -9.13
N VAL A 86 0.89 9.10 -9.38
CA VAL A 86 -0.21 8.13 -9.35
C VAL A 86 -0.04 7.06 -10.43
N VAL A 87 0.37 7.45 -11.64
CA VAL A 87 0.59 6.51 -12.76
C VAL A 87 1.70 5.53 -12.43
N GLU A 88 2.84 6.03 -11.94
CA GLU A 88 3.96 5.20 -11.48
C GLU A 88 3.51 4.22 -10.38
N TRP A 89 2.87 4.74 -9.33
CA TRP A 89 2.34 3.90 -8.25
C TRP A 89 1.38 2.82 -8.78
N ARG A 90 0.53 3.16 -9.76
CA ARG A 90 -0.46 2.24 -10.31
C ARG A 90 0.18 1.12 -11.13
N CYS A 91 1.30 1.37 -11.82
CA CYS A 91 2.08 0.30 -12.45
C CYS A 91 2.49 -0.75 -11.42
N TRP A 92 3.09 -0.29 -10.32
CA TRP A 92 3.52 -1.17 -9.23
C TRP A 92 2.35 -1.89 -8.56
N SER A 93 1.26 -1.18 -8.28
CA SER A 93 0.05 -1.76 -7.68
C SER A 93 -0.55 -2.88 -8.53
N ILE A 94 -0.63 -2.69 -9.85
CA ILE A 94 -1.12 -3.72 -10.78
C ILE A 94 -0.22 -4.96 -10.72
N PHE A 95 1.10 -4.76 -10.75
CA PHE A 95 2.03 -5.89 -10.67
C PHE A 95 1.88 -6.64 -9.33
N TRP A 96 1.90 -5.92 -8.22
CA TRP A 96 1.73 -6.49 -6.87
C TRP A 96 0.44 -7.31 -6.72
N LEU A 97 -0.69 -6.77 -7.19
CA LEU A 97 -1.99 -7.45 -7.11
C LEU A 97 -2.02 -8.73 -7.95
N ARG A 98 -1.31 -8.76 -9.08
CA ARG A 98 -1.24 -9.91 -9.98
C ARG A 98 -0.17 -10.93 -9.58
N THR A 99 0.79 -10.55 -8.74
CA THR A 99 1.75 -11.49 -8.14
C THR A 99 1.09 -12.26 -6.99
N PRO A 100 1.06 -13.61 -7.03
CA PRO A 100 0.50 -14.42 -5.96
C PRO A 100 1.19 -14.14 -4.62
N LYS A 101 0.41 -14.07 -3.52
CA LYS A 101 0.91 -13.68 -2.18
C LYS A 101 2.18 -14.44 -1.76
N GLN A 102 2.19 -15.75 -1.97
CA GLN A 102 3.31 -16.65 -1.61
C GLN A 102 4.62 -16.37 -2.35
N TYR A 103 4.59 -15.63 -3.47
CA TYR A 103 5.78 -15.32 -4.26
C TYR A 103 6.25 -13.86 -4.12
N ARG A 104 5.45 -12.99 -3.49
CA ARG A 104 5.73 -11.54 -3.49
C ARG A 104 7.08 -11.20 -2.86
N GLU A 105 7.42 -11.86 -1.76
CA GLU A 105 8.68 -11.62 -1.04
C GLU A 105 9.91 -12.09 -1.81
N PHE A 106 9.74 -13.11 -2.66
CA PHE A 106 10.83 -13.66 -3.48
C PHE A 106 11.03 -12.93 -4.81
N VAL A 107 10.00 -12.21 -5.27
CA VAL A 107 9.97 -11.55 -6.57
C VAL A 107 10.21 -10.05 -6.45
N ILE A 108 9.61 -9.41 -5.45
CA ILE A 108 9.58 -7.95 -5.33
C ILE A 108 10.58 -7.54 -4.27
N THR A 109 11.59 -6.78 -4.67
CA THR A 109 12.69 -6.43 -3.77
C THR A 109 12.22 -5.55 -2.61
N PRO A 110 12.86 -5.63 -1.44
CA PRO A 110 12.47 -4.84 -0.27
C PRO A 110 12.43 -3.34 -0.52
N GLU A 111 13.31 -2.83 -1.38
CA GLU A 111 13.40 -1.41 -1.75
C GLU A 111 12.15 -0.98 -2.52
N VAL A 112 11.73 -1.77 -3.51
CA VAL A 112 10.51 -1.48 -4.28
C VAL A 112 9.28 -1.57 -3.40
N ARG A 113 9.20 -2.54 -2.48
CA ARG A 113 8.09 -2.62 -1.50
C ARG A 113 8.02 -1.37 -0.63
N GLN A 114 9.17 -0.87 -0.17
CA GLN A 114 9.23 0.35 0.62
C GLN A 114 8.79 1.58 -0.19
N ILE A 115 9.26 1.72 -1.43
CA ILE A 115 8.85 2.80 -2.34
C ILE A 115 7.34 2.74 -2.62
N MET A 116 6.80 1.54 -2.88
CA MET A 116 5.37 1.33 -3.11
C MET A 116 4.54 1.73 -1.90
N LEU A 117 4.99 1.37 -0.69
CA LEU A 117 4.30 1.74 0.53
C LEU A 117 4.35 3.25 0.76
N ASP A 118 5.52 3.87 0.64
CA ASP A 118 5.66 5.32 0.78
C ASP A 118 4.75 6.07 -0.20
N LYS A 119 4.74 5.68 -1.48
CA LYS A 119 3.83 6.25 -2.49
C LYS A 119 2.36 5.99 -2.17
N SER A 120 2.02 4.83 -1.59
CA SER A 120 0.64 4.55 -1.14
C SER A 120 0.22 5.49 -0.02
N VAL A 121 1.10 5.72 0.95
CA VAL A 121 0.85 6.63 2.07
C VAL A 121 0.74 8.07 1.58
N ASN A 122 1.67 8.55 0.74
CA ASN A 122 1.63 9.86 0.10
C ASN A 122 0.29 10.10 -0.63
N LEU A 123 -0.20 9.09 -1.36
CA LEU A 123 -1.46 9.19 -2.10
C LEU A 123 -2.66 9.34 -1.14
N ILE A 124 -2.70 8.57 -0.06
CA ILE A 124 -3.76 8.67 0.95
C ILE A 124 -3.69 10.02 1.70
N GLU A 125 -2.50 10.48 2.06
CA GLU A 125 -2.33 11.80 2.67
C GLU A 125 -2.83 12.92 1.75
N SER A 126 -2.45 12.86 0.47
CA SER A 126 -2.92 13.82 -0.55
C SER A 126 -4.45 13.80 -0.66
N LEU A 127 -5.05 12.61 -0.71
CA LEU A 127 -6.51 12.45 -0.77
C LEU A 127 -7.22 12.94 0.49
N ASN A 128 -6.55 12.94 1.63
CA ASN A 128 -7.07 13.45 2.90
C ASN A 128 -6.97 14.97 3.03
N THR A 129 -6.10 15.62 2.26
CA THR A 129 -5.98 17.09 2.21
C THR A 129 -6.77 17.71 1.07
N MET A 130 -7.12 16.93 0.03
CA MET A 130 -7.91 17.39 -1.12
C MET A 130 -9.22 18.12 -0.77
N PRO A 131 -10.02 17.70 0.25
CA PRO A 131 -11.24 18.43 0.60
C PRO A 131 -11.00 19.88 1.02
N ASP A 132 -9.80 20.21 1.53
CA ASP A 132 -9.47 21.56 1.98
C ASP A 132 -8.75 22.39 0.89
N ASP A 133 -8.30 21.76 -0.20
CA ASP A 133 -7.61 22.41 -1.32
C ASP A 133 -8.61 22.69 -2.48
N LYS A 134 -9.05 23.95 -2.57
CA LYS A 134 -9.97 24.43 -3.62
C LYS A 134 -9.46 24.22 -5.05
N ASP A 135 -8.15 24.23 -5.24
CA ASP A 135 -7.55 23.97 -6.54
C ASP A 135 -7.58 22.48 -6.86
N ALA A 136 -7.29 21.62 -5.88
CA ALA A 136 -7.34 20.17 -6.05
C ALA A 136 -8.77 19.63 -6.24
N GLN A 137 -9.77 20.24 -5.59
CA GLN A 137 -11.19 19.89 -5.77
C GLN A 137 -11.62 19.96 -7.24
N ARG A 138 -11.15 20.96 -8.00
CA ARG A 138 -11.48 21.13 -9.43
C ARG A 138 -11.04 19.94 -10.29
N PHE A 139 -10.08 19.17 -9.80
CA PHE A 139 -9.49 18.02 -10.49
C PHE A 139 -9.84 16.69 -9.82
N GLU A 140 -10.76 16.66 -8.85
CA GLU A 140 -11.14 15.45 -8.13
C GLU A 140 -11.59 14.33 -9.08
N TRP A 141 -12.30 14.67 -10.16
CA TRP A 141 -12.74 13.73 -11.19
C TRP A 141 -11.60 13.04 -11.93
N HIS A 142 -10.42 13.66 -12.01
CA HIS A 142 -9.24 13.06 -12.65
C HIS A 142 -8.53 12.04 -11.76
N ILE A 143 -8.66 12.19 -10.45
CA ILE A 143 -8.03 11.34 -9.44
C ILE A 143 -9.01 10.23 -9.02
N GLY A 144 -10.32 10.48 -9.12
CA GLY A 144 -11.39 9.48 -8.97
C GLY A 144 -11.64 9.09 -7.51
N GLY A 145 -12.89 9.17 -7.05
CA GLY A 145 -13.27 8.84 -5.66
C GLY A 145 -12.95 7.41 -5.21
N HIS A 146 -12.73 6.48 -6.14
CA HIS A 146 -12.35 5.08 -5.87
C HIS A 146 -10.85 4.80 -5.95
N ALA A 147 -10.01 5.79 -6.29
CA ALA A 147 -8.57 5.58 -6.38
C ALA A 147 -7.89 5.33 -5.02
N CYS A 148 -8.59 5.60 -3.91
CA CYS A 148 -8.07 5.43 -2.56
C CYS A 148 -8.12 3.99 -2.03
N PHE A 149 -8.98 3.12 -2.57
CA PHE A 149 -9.14 1.77 -2.02
C PHE A 149 -7.93 0.88 -2.26
N GLN A 150 -7.36 0.95 -3.47
CA GLN A 150 -6.19 0.13 -3.80
C GLN A 150 -4.97 0.51 -2.92
N PRO A 151 -4.64 1.79 -2.70
CA PRO A 151 -3.63 2.20 -1.72
C PRO A 151 -3.97 1.78 -0.29
N ILE A 152 -5.22 1.94 0.18
CA ILE A 152 -5.64 1.47 1.53
C ILE A 152 -5.38 -0.02 1.69
N MET A 153 -5.84 -0.83 0.73
CA MET A 153 -5.65 -2.28 0.74
C MET A 153 -4.16 -2.68 0.70
N HIS A 154 -3.35 -1.94 -0.05
CA HIS A 154 -1.91 -2.14 -0.10
C HIS A 154 -1.26 -1.83 1.26
N ILE A 155 -1.55 -0.66 1.85
CA ILE A 155 -1.04 -0.26 3.16
C ILE A 155 -1.40 -1.31 4.22
N VAL A 156 -2.68 -1.70 4.31
CA VAL A 156 -3.13 -2.68 5.30
C VAL A 156 -2.45 -4.04 5.09
N SER A 157 -2.25 -4.46 3.84
CA SER A 157 -1.53 -5.71 3.53
C SER A 157 -0.07 -5.65 3.95
N GLU A 158 0.61 -4.51 3.78
CA GLU A 158 2.01 -4.34 4.19
C GLU A 158 2.15 -4.25 5.72
N LEU A 159 1.22 -3.58 6.40
CA LEU A 159 1.23 -3.43 7.86
C LEU A 159 0.96 -4.73 8.63
N ASP A 160 0.27 -5.70 8.02
CA ASP A 160 -0.02 -7.01 8.63
C ASP A 160 1.22 -7.92 8.61
N MET A 161 2.19 -7.67 7.72
CA MET A 161 3.40 -8.49 7.58
C MET A 161 4.29 -8.42 8.83
N PRO A 162 4.87 -9.55 9.27
CA PRO A 162 5.71 -9.60 10.48
C PRO A 162 7.03 -8.83 10.32
N ASP A 163 7.58 -8.80 9.11
CA ASP A 163 8.86 -8.15 8.79
C ASP A 163 8.80 -6.61 8.75
N PHE A 164 7.66 -6.03 9.14
CA PHE A 164 7.44 -4.60 9.12
C PHE A 164 7.77 -3.89 10.46
N ASP A 165 8.08 -4.64 11.52
CA ASP A 165 8.46 -4.10 12.84
C ASP A 165 9.98 -3.84 12.99
N VAL A 166 10.72 -3.77 11.88
CA VAL A 166 12.16 -3.44 11.88
C VAL A 166 12.34 -1.92 12.16
N PRO A 167 13.30 -1.49 13.00
CA PRO A 167 13.44 -0.10 13.44
C PRO A 167 13.46 0.95 12.31
N ASN A 168 14.06 0.60 11.16
CA ASN A 168 14.16 1.50 10.00
C ASN A 168 12.81 1.79 9.30
N ARG A 169 11.75 1.05 9.64
CA ARG A 169 10.41 1.18 9.03
C ARG A 169 9.36 1.75 9.97
N GLN A 170 9.72 2.00 11.23
CA GLN A 170 8.77 2.47 12.25
C GLN A 170 8.17 3.84 11.93
N ALA A 171 8.95 4.76 11.35
CA ALA A 171 8.46 6.07 10.94
C ALA A 171 7.44 5.98 9.78
N LEU A 172 7.69 5.11 8.80
CA LEU A 172 6.74 4.89 7.71
C LEU A 172 5.48 4.16 8.21
N ARG A 173 5.64 3.23 9.16
CA ARG A 173 4.53 2.54 9.83
C ARG A 173 3.61 3.50 10.57
N SER A 174 4.15 4.37 11.43
CA SER A 174 3.36 5.35 12.18
C SER A 174 2.62 6.30 11.25
N ARG A 175 3.34 6.84 10.24
CA ARG A 175 2.76 7.71 9.21
C ARG A 175 1.63 7.03 8.44
N ALA A 176 1.79 5.76 8.08
CA ALA A 176 0.74 4.98 7.42
C ALA A 176 -0.51 4.82 8.31
N LEU A 177 -0.33 4.49 9.59
CA LEU A 177 -1.44 4.36 10.54
C LEU A 177 -2.18 5.69 10.73
N ASP A 178 -1.45 6.80 10.82
CA ASP A 178 -2.04 8.12 10.99
C ASP A 178 -2.78 8.59 9.73
N ALA A 179 -2.24 8.32 8.54
CA ALA A 179 -2.93 8.54 7.28
C ALA A 179 -4.25 7.74 7.21
N LEU A 180 -4.25 6.47 7.64
CA LEU A 180 -5.46 5.64 7.69
C LEU A 180 -6.50 6.17 8.69
N LYS A 181 -6.07 6.58 9.90
CA LYS A 181 -6.97 7.21 10.89
C LYS A 181 -7.60 8.48 10.33
N LYS A 182 -6.80 9.35 9.70
CA LYS A 182 -7.30 10.59 9.09
C LYS A 182 -8.33 10.28 7.99
N THR A 183 -8.07 9.25 7.18
CA THR A 183 -9.00 8.78 6.14
C THR A 183 -10.35 8.36 6.70
N MET A 184 -10.35 7.61 7.82
CA MET A 184 -11.59 7.28 8.52
C MET A 184 -12.32 8.53 9.03
N HIS A 185 -11.61 9.55 9.48
CA HIS A 185 -12.25 10.77 9.98
C HIS A 185 -12.86 11.61 8.85
N THR A 186 -12.12 11.81 7.75
CA THR A 186 -12.51 12.67 6.63
C THR A 186 -13.61 12.04 5.78
N ARG A 187 -13.47 10.74 5.46
CA ARG A 187 -14.38 10.05 4.54
C ARG A 187 -15.32 9.08 5.24
N GLY A 188 -15.08 8.70 6.50
CA GLY A 188 -15.89 7.72 7.27
C GLY A 188 -17.40 8.00 7.35
N ARG A 189 -17.82 9.22 7.01
CA ARG A 189 -19.23 9.64 6.95
C ARG A 189 -19.92 9.29 5.63
N GLU A 190 -19.18 8.84 4.61
CA GLU A 190 -19.75 8.36 3.35
C GLU A 190 -20.51 7.04 3.60
N VAL A 191 -21.84 7.05 3.42
CA VAL A 191 -22.73 5.93 3.76
C VAL A 191 -22.78 4.86 2.65
N THR A 192 -21.70 4.70 1.88
CA THR A 192 -21.68 3.70 0.80
C THR A 192 -21.30 2.31 1.35
N PRO A 193 -21.89 1.21 0.83
CA PRO A 193 -21.53 -0.14 1.27
C PRO A 193 -20.04 -0.46 1.15
N MET A 194 -19.40 0.07 0.11
CA MET A 194 -17.97 -0.09 -0.13
C MET A 194 -17.14 0.63 0.94
N TRP A 195 -17.54 1.83 1.32
CA TRP A 195 -16.83 2.57 2.37
C TRP A 195 -17.04 1.98 3.76
N ASN A 196 -18.22 1.41 4.04
CA ASN A 196 -18.43 0.61 5.25
C ASN A 196 -17.46 -0.57 5.33
N ALA A 197 -17.22 -1.27 4.21
CA ALA A 197 -16.23 -2.33 4.15
C ALA A 197 -14.80 -1.81 4.38
N MET A 198 -14.43 -0.68 3.75
CA MET A 198 -13.12 -0.04 3.97
C MET A 198 -12.92 0.39 5.42
N ASN A 199 -13.91 1.03 6.05
CA ASN A 199 -13.88 1.42 7.45
C ASN A 199 -13.63 0.22 8.36
N ARG A 200 -14.27 -0.93 8.08
CA ARG A 200 -14.05 -2.17 8.84
C ARG A 200 -12.62 -2.69 8.67
N ILE A 201 -12.08 -2.66 7.46
CA ILE A 201 -10.71 -3.10 7.17
C ILE A 201 -9.69 -2.22 7.89
N ILE A 202 -9.85 -0.89 7.82
CA ILE A 202 -8.98 0.06 8.51
C ILE A 202 -9.08 -0.12 10.03
N SER A 203 -10.30 -0.20 10.57
CA SER A 203 -10.53 -0.39 12.02
C SER A 203 -9.84 -1.64 12.55
N ASN A 204 -9.95 -2.76 11.83
CA ASN A 204 -9.29 -4.00 12.19
C ASN A 204 -7.75 -3.87 12.16
N CYS A 205 -7.21 -3.16 11.15
CA CYS A 205 -5.78 -2.90 11.04
C CYS A 205 -5.26 -2.03 12.21
N LEU A 206 -6.01 -1.01 12.60
CA LEU A 206 -5.68 -0.13 13.72
C LEU A 206 -5.73 -0.89 15.05
N ALA A 207 -6.78 -1.67 15.30
CA ALA A 207 -6.93 -2.48 16.51
C ALA A 207 -5.79 -3.50 16.68
N LYS A 208 -5.42 -4.21 15.60
CA LYS A 208 -4.26 -5.12 15.60
C LYS A 208 -2.96 -4.39 15.94
N SER A 209 -2.77 -3.19 15.39
CA SER A 209 -1.56 -2.39 15.63
C SER A 209 -1.46 -1.92 17.09
N THR A 210 -2.58 -1.54 17.70
CA THR A 210 -2.62 -1.21 19.14
C THR A 210 -2.33 -2.43 20.01
N SER A 211 -2.86 -3.61 19.64
CA SER A 211 -2.59 -4.86 20.38
C SER A 211 -1.12 -5.31 20.32
N ARG A 212 -0.40 -5.02 19.21
CA ARG A 212 1.04 -5.33 19.10
C ARG A 212 1.90 -4.42 19.98
N HIS A 213 1.42 -3.24 20.34
CA HIS A 213 2.12 -2.29 21.21
C HIS A 213 1.80 -2.45 22.71
N LEU A 214 0.84 -3.30 23.09
CA LEU A 214 0.66 -3.66 24.50
C LEU A 214 1.83 -4.56 24.92
N PRO A 215 2.70 -4.10 25.83
CA PRO A 215 3.80 -4.94 26.27
C PRO A 215 3.23 -6.08 27.10
N VAL A 216 3.71 -7.30 26.82
CA VAL A 216 3.40 -8.55 27.54
C VAL A 216 3.63 -8.43 29.06
N THR A 217 4.27 -7.37 29.52
CA THR A 217 4.53 -7.06 30.94
C THR A 217 3.28 -6.84 31.79
N LEU A 218 2.11 -6.50 31.22
CA LEU A 218 0.90 -6.26 32.02
C LEU A 218 0.19 -7.54 32.49
N LEU A 219 0.45 -8.70 31.87
CA LEU A 219 -0.12 -9.98 32.32
C LEU A 219 0.76 -10.72 33.35
N GLN A 220 2.00 -10.28 33.55
CA GLN A 220 2.87 -10.82 34.61
C GLN A 220 2.75 -10.04 35.92
N ALA A 221 2.49 -8.73 35.87
CA ALA A 221 2.29 -7.92 37.08
C ALA A 221 0.97 -8.24 37.81
N ALA A 222 -0.09 -8.62 37.08
CA ALA A 222 -1.37 -8.97 37.70
C ALA A 222 -1.39 -10.33 38.44
N ARG A 223 -0.32 -11.14 38.31
CA ARG A 223 -0.21 -12.44 39.00
C ARG A 223 0.57 -12.38 40.32
N THR A 224 1.27 -11.28 40.61
CA THR A 224 2.10 -11.16 41.82
C THR A 224 1.44 -10.38 42.96
N ASP A 225 0.29 -9.73 42.73
CA ASP A 225 -0.35 -8.89 43.76
C ASP A 225 -1.48 -9.60 44.55
N PHE A 226 -1.74 -10.88 44.30
CA PHE A 226 -2.56 -11.73 45.18
C PHE A 226 -1.68 -12.62 46.05
N SER A 227 -0.91 -12.01 46.94
CA SER A 227 -0.40 -12.67 48.15
C SER A 227 -0.59 -11.72 49.32
N VAL A 228 -1.84 -11.58 49.76
CA VAL A 228 -2.18 -10.94 51.03
C VAL A 228 -2.51 -12.03 52.03
N ASN A 229 -1.59 -12.21 52.98
CA ASN A 229 -1.75 -12.52 54.39
C ASN A 229 -3.02 -13.27 54.85
N GLU A 230 -2.84 -14.50 55.32
CA GLU A 230 -3.55 -14.97 56.53
C GLU A 230 -2.56 -15.68 57.45
N THR A 231 -2.20 -14.98 58.52
CA THR A 231 -1.53 -15.55 59.69
C THR A 231 -2.61 -15.83 60.74
N THR A 232 -2.52 -17.04 61.30
CA THR A 232 -2.75 -17.43 62.71
C THR A 232 -4.13 -17.89 63.24
N GLN A 233 -4.02 -18.98 64.04
CA GLN A 233 -4.91 -19.57 65.07
C GLN A 233 -6.00 -20.52 64.54
N GLY A 234 -6.25 -21.74 65.04
CA GLY A 234 -5.81 -22.50 66.21
C GLY A 234 -6.96 -23.43 66.68
N LEU A 235 -6.60 -24.62 67.18
CA LEU A 235 -7.38 -25.60 68.00
C LEU A 235 -8.37 -26.62 67.39
N GLY A 236 -8.21 -27.87 67.88
CA GLY A 236 -9.20 -28.96 68.00
C GLY A 236 -9.07 -30.01 66.89
N THR A 237 -8.69 -31.28 67.13
CA THR A 237 -8.88 -32.18 68.28
C THR A 237 -7.77 -33.22 68.31
#